data_AF-A0A099LYF1-F1
#
_entry.id   AF-A0A099LYF1-F1
#
_cell.length_a   1.000
_cell.length_b   1.000
_cell.length_c   1.000
_cell.angle_alpha   90.00
_cell.angle_beta   90.00
_cell.angle_gamma   90.00
#
_symmetry.space_group_name_H-M   'P 1'
#
loop_
_entity.id
_entity.type
_entity.pdbx_description
1 polymer ?
#
loop_
_entity_poly.entity_id
_entity_poly.type
_entity_poly.pdbx_seq_one_letter_code
_entity_poly.pdbx_strand_id
1 'polypeptide(L)'
;MSQQKFRLVTRSDFDGLVCAVLLKQQDLIDEIKFVHPKDMQDGLIDITANDIVTNLPYVAEAHLVFDHHLSETIRNRGERANHIIDPNAPSAARVVWDYYGGTSVFPHEWLEMMEAVDKGDSAQFSRDEVLDSQGWNLLNFLMDARTGLGRFREFRISNYNLMMDLIEYCKHHTIEQILELPDVKERIDLYREHEVMFKEQIQRCATVYDNLVLLDLTGEETIYAGNRFIIYALFPQCNISIHKMWGFQKQNIVFATGKSIFDRSSKTNIGALMLNYGGGGHHAAGTCQIKVEDAERVQAELIAQINRDG
;
A
#
# COMPACT_ATOMS: atom_id res chain seq x y z
N MET A 1 -24.58 10.44 28.70
CA MET A 1 -24.27 11.33 27.56
C MET A 1 -23.60 10.45 26.53
N SER A 2 -24.10 10.38 25.29
CA SER A 2 -23.42 9.62 24.24
C SER A 2 -22.05 10.24 24.02
N GLN A 3 -21.01 9.42 24.01
CA GLN A 3 -19.66 9.85 23.67
C GLN A 3 -19.67 10.42 22.24
N GLN A 4 -19.00 11.55 22.02
CA GLN A 4 -18.89 12.13 20.68
C GLN A 4 -18.21 11.13 19.75
N LYS A 5 -18.78 10.97 18.54
CA LYS A 5 -18.24 10.14 17.47
C LYS A 5 -17.52 11.01 16.45
N PHE A 6 -16.53 10.41 15.80
CA PHE A 6 -15.70 11.08 14.80
C PHE A 6 -15.81 10.39 13.43
N ARG A 7 -15.45 11.12 12.39
CA ARG A 7 -15.20 10.54 11.08
C ARG A 7 -13.74 10.07 11.00
N LEU A 8 -13.51 8.85 10.55
CA LEU A 8 -12.18 8.36 10.22
C LEU A 8 -11.81 8.77 8.79
N VAL A 9 -10.66 9.40 8.61
CA VAL A 9 -10.05 9.66 7.30
C VAL A 9 -8.76 8.84 7.20
N THR A 10 -8.72 7.88 6.27
CA THR A 10 -7.59 6.94 6.15
C THR A 10 -7.38 6.48 4.70
N ARG A 11 -6.38 5.63 4.47
CA ARG A 11 -6.12 5.02 3.15
C ARG A 11 -7.00 3.79 2.93
N SER A 12 -7.34 3.50 1.67
CA SER A 12 -8.03 2.27 1.28
C SER A 12 -7.05 1.11 1.14
N ASP A 13 -6.38 0.74 2.23
CA ASP A 13 -5.46 -0.39 2.32
C ASP A 13 -5.65 -1.17 3.63
N PHE A 14 -4.86 -2.21 3.84
CA PHE A 14 -5.01 -3.08 5.01
C PHE A 14 -4.76 -2.36 6.33
N ASP A 15 -3.84 -1.39 6.37
CA ASP A 15 -3.60 -0.57 7.57
C ASP A 15 -4.80 0.33 7.89
N GLY A 16 -5.38 0.97 6.89
CA GLY A 16 -6.63 1.72 7.05
C GLY A 16 -7.82 0.86 7.48
N LEU A 17 -7.93 -0.37 6.95
CA LEU A 17 -8.94 -1.36 7.40
C LEU A 17 -8.79 -1.67 8.89
N VAL A 18 -7.59 -2.04 9.34
CA VAL A 18 -7.37 -2.40 10.74
C VAL A 18 -7.54 -1.18 11.66
N CYS A 19 -7.08 0.01 11.26
CA CYS A 19 -7.37 1.25 11.98
C CYS A 19 -8.87 1.46 12.22
N ALA A 20 -9.69 1.26 11.17
CA ALA A 20 -11.14 1.36 11.27
C ALA A 20 -11.74 0.31 12.21
N VAL A 21 -11.27 -0.94 12.17
CA VAL A 21 -11.70 -2.01 13.09
C VAL A 21 -11.44 -1.62 14.55
N LEU A 22 -10.21 -1.15 14.86
CA LEU A 22 -9.81 -0.75 16.21
C LEU A 22 -10.64 0.43 16.74
N LEU A 23 -10.78 1.48 15.94
CA LEU A 23 -11.51 2.69 16.33
C LEU A 23 -13.03 2.43 16.46
N LYS A 24 -13.59 1.57 15.61
CA LYS A 24 -15.00 1.16 15.70
C LYS A 24 -15.25 0.28 16.93
N GLN A 25 -14.30 -0.57 17.31
CA GLN A 25 -14.36 -1.37 18.54
C GLN A 25 -14.40 -0.52 19.80
N GLN A 26 -13.68 0.60 19.80
CA GLN A 26 -13.70 1.59 20.88
C GLN A 26 -14.93 2.49 20.85
N ASP A 27 -15.86 2.26 19.91
CA ASP A 27 -17.04 3.08 19.76
C ASP A 27 -16.68 4.56 19.53
N LEU A 28 -15.59 4.84 18.79
CA LEU A 28 -15.10 6.21 18.55
C LEU A 28 -15.55 6.81 17.22
N ILE A 29 -15.85 5.98 16.21
CA ILE A 29 -16.16 6.42 14.85
C ILE A 29 -17.52 5.93 14.37
N ASP A 30 -18.16 6.72 13.50
CA ASP A 30 -19.44 6.40 12.86
C ASP A 30 -19.44 6.67 11.34
N GLU A 31 -18.47 7.43 10.83
CA GLU A 31 -18.24 7.66 9.40
C GLU A 31 -16.79 7.32 9.03
N ILE A 32 -16.57 6.83 7.81
CA ILE A 32 -15.23 6.53 7.27
C ILE A 32 -15.12 7.09 5.86
N LYS A 33 -14.01 7.76 5.57
CA LYS A 33 -13.66 8.29 4.26
C LYS A 33 -12.27 7.82 3.87
N PHE A 34 -12.18 7.05 2.78
CA PHE A 34 -10.91 6.64 2.20
C PHE A 34 -10.38 7.69 1.22
N VAL A 35 -9.11 8.07 1.37
CA VAL A 35 -8.45 9.11 0.55
C VAL A 35 -7.02 8.71 0.19
N HIS A 36 -6.47 9.34 -0.86
CA HIS A 36 -5.06 9.15 -1.22
C HIS A 36 -4.18 10.20 -0.51
N PRO A 37 -2.94 9.88 -0.07
CA PRO A 37 -2.04 10.83 0.60
C PRO A 37 -1.80 12.13 -0.18
N LYS A 38 -1.81 12.05 -1.52
CA LYS A 38 -1.67 13.23 -2.39
C LYS A 38 -2.84 14.20 -2.22
N ASP A 39 -4.07 13.70 -2.10
CA ASP A 39 -5.25 14.56 -1.98
C ASP A 39 -5.24 15.33 -0.65
N MET A 40 -4.69 14.72 0.40
CA MET A 40 -4.43 15.38 1.68
C MET A 40 -3.36 16.48 1.53
N GLN A 41 -2.24 16.19 0.86
CA GLN A 41 -1.16 17.16 0.63
C GLN A 41 -1.58 18.34 -0.26
N ASP A 42 -2.42 18.07 -1.25
CA ASP A 42 -2.95 19.08 -2.16
C ASP A 42 -4.11 19.89 -1.53
N GLY A 43 -4.55 19.56 -0.30
CA GLY A 43 -5.62 20.26 0.41
C GLY A 43 -7.01 20.04 -0.18
N LEU A 44 -7.23 18.91 -0.88
CA LEU A 44 -8.49 18.58 -1.56
C LEU A 44 -9.51 17.91 -0.63
N ILE A 45 -9.06 17.45 0.54
CA ILE A 45 -9.91 16.81 1.55
C ILE A 45 -10.22 17.81 2.65
N ASP A 46 -11.50 18.09 2.84
CA ASP A 46 -11.99 18.93 3.94
C ASP A 46 -11.85 18.19 5.28
N ILE A 47 -10.98 18.69 6.15
CA ILE A 47 -10.67 18.14 7.47
C ILE A 47 -11.08 19.13 8.56
N THR A 48 -11.69 18.61 9.62
CA THR A 48 -12.25 19.36 10.73
C THR A 48 -11.88 18.72 12.07
N ALA A 49 -12.21 19.39 13.17
CA ALA A 49 -12.05 18.84 14.52
C ALA A 49 -12.95 17.63 14.81
N ASN A 50 -13.79 17.19 13.87
CA ASN A 50 -14.56 15.95 13.94
C ASN A 50 -13.83 14.75 13.29
N ASP A 51 -12.59 14.93 12.83
CA ASP A 51 -11.85 13.90 12.10
C ASP A 51 -10.74 13.25 12.92
N ILE A 52 -10.69 11.92 12.88
CA ILE A 52 -9.51 11.14 13.24
C ILE A 52 -8.83 10.74 11.94
N VAL A 53 -7.54 11.07 11.80
CA VAL A 53 -6.73 10.75 10.61
C VAL A 53 -5.77 9.62 10.94
N THR A 54 -5.69 8.59 10.10
CA THR A 54 -4.68 7.53 10.26
C THR A 54 -3.93 7.27 8.96
N ASN A 55 -2.62 6.97 9.07
CA ASN A 55 -1.74 6.60 7.95
C ASN A 55 -1.75 7.63 6.80
N LEU A 56 -1.86 8.92 7.13
CA LEU A 56 -1.98 10.02 6.17
C LEU A 56 -1.17 11.23 6.65
N PRO A 57 -0.75 12.11 5.73
CA PRO A 57 -0.03 13.33 6.06
C PRO A 57 -0.74 14.16 7.13
N TYR A 58 0.05 14.74 8.04
CA TYR A 58 -0.48 15.51 9.17
C TYR A 58 -1.31 16.72 8.73
N VAL A 59 -2.42 16.94 9.42
CA VAL A 59 -3.33 18.08 9.26
C VAL A 59 -3.69 18.62 10.65
N ALA A 60 -3.60 19.93 10.83
CA ALA A 60 -3.68 20.55 12.16
C ALA A 60 -5.11 20.59 12.72
N GLU A 61 -6.10 20.61 11.82
CA GLU A 61 -7.51 20.77 12.09
C GLU A 61 -8.14 19.50 12.67
N ALA A 62 -7.53 18.33 12.48
CA ALA A 62 -8.05 17.05 12.93
C ALA A 62 -8.08 16.93 14.47
N HIS A 63 -9.01 16.12 14.97
CA HIS A 63 -9.09 15.76 16.39
C HIS A 63 -7.83 15.02 16.85
N LEU A 64 -7.47 13.95 16.12
CA LEU A 64 -6.26 13.16 16.32
C LEU A 64 -5.70 12.73 14.96
N VAL A 65 -4.38 12.64 14.88
CA VAL A 65 -3.65 12.13 13.72
C VAL A 65 -2.70 11.03 14.20
N PHE A 66 -2.92 9.80 13.73
CA PHE A 66 -2.07 8.65 13.98
C PHE A 66 -1.18 8.38 12.77
N ASP A 67 0.14 8.44 12.95
CA ASP A 67 1.11 8.24 11.88
C ASP A 67 2.34 7.47 12.38
N HIS A 68 3.10 6.90 11.46
CA HIS A 68 4.33 6.16 11.75
C HIS A 68 5.47 6.45 10.75
N HIS A 69 5.25 7.41 9.85
CA HIS A 69 6.23 7.76 8.83
C HIS A 69 7.27 8.72 9.39
N LEU A 70 8.54 8.32 9.34
CA LEU A 70 9.66 9.19 9.69
C LEU A 70 9.62 10.55 8.96
N SER A 71 9.13 10.60 7.71
CA SER A 71 9.01 11.85 6.95
C SER A 71 8.11 12.89 7.63
N GLU A 72 7.06 12.47 8.34
CA GLU A 72 6.16 13.39 9.02
C GLU A 72 6.81 14.02 10.26
N THR A 73 7.75 13.31 10.92
CA THR A 73 8.56 13.90 12.01
C THR A 73 9.50 15.01 11.51
N ILE A 74 9.96 14.90 10.25
CA ILE A 74 10.87 15.88 9.63
C ILE A 74 10.10 17.10 9.14
N ARG A 75 8.93 16.87 8.52
CA ARG A 75 8.03 17.91 7.98
C ARG A 75 7.36 18.71 9.09
N ASN A 76 6.87 18.03 10.12
CA ASN A 76 6.04 18.63 11.17
C ASN A 76 6.83 18.81 12.47
N ARG A 77 7.70 19.81 12.50
CA ARG A 77 8.50 20.12 13.69
C ARG A 77 7.65 20.72 14.83
N GLY A 78 8.14 20.55 16.06
CA GLY A 78 7.51 21.04 17.28
C GLY A 78 6.52 20.06 17.89
N GLU A 79 6.16 20.29 19.16
CA GLU A 79 5.15 19.50 19.85
C GLU A 79 3.75 19.79 19.30
N ARG A 80 2.98 18.73 19.05
CA ARG A 80 1.62 18.80 18.50
C ARG A 80 0.76 17.81 19.26
N ALA A 81 -0.09 18.34 20.14
CA ALA A 81 -0.87 17.51 21.07
C ALA A 81 -1.80 16.49 20.37
N ASN A 82 -2.25 16.80 19.15
CA ASN A 82 -3.10 15.90 18.37
C ASN A 82 -2.33 14.96 17.44
N HIS A 83 -1.00 15.03 17.38
CA HIS A 83 -0.17 14.19 16.51
C HIS A 83 0.43 13.02 17.29
N ILE A 84 -0.22 11.87 17.21
CA ILE A 84 0.25 10.63 17.82
C ILE A 84 1.11 9.91 16.79
N ILE A 85 2.43 10.08 16.89
CA ILE A 85 3.38 9.54 15.92
C ILE A 85 4.46 8.69 16.59
N ASP A 86 4.65 7.48 16.08
CA ASP A 86 5.81 6.65 16.40
C ASP A 86 6.51 6.20 15.10
N PRO A 87 7.67 6.81 14.75
CA PRO A 87 8.38 6.49 13.52
C PRO A 87 9.02 5.09 13.52
N ASN A 88 8.99 4.38 14.64
CA ASN A 88 9.48 3.00 14.74
C ASN A 88 8.35 1.97 14.65
N ALA A 89 7.09 2.41 14.74
CA ALA A 89 5.96 1.52 14.59
C ALA A 89 5.86 1.02 13.13
N PRO A 90 5.60 -0.28 12.91
CA PRO A 90 5.54 -0.88 11.58
C PRO A 90 4.25 -0.52 10.80
N SER A 91 3.22 0.01 11.47
CA SER A 91 1.93 0.41 10.87
C SER A 91 1.28 1.52 11.71
N ALA A 92 0.35 2.29 11.13
CA ALA A 92 -0.46 3.25 11.90
C ALA A 92 -1.45 2.51 12.83
N ALA A 93 -1.95 1.34 12.42
CA ALA A 93 -2.77 0.47 13.26
C ALA A 93 -2.04 0.09 14.55
N ARG A 94 -0.73 -0.17 14.51
CA ARG A 94 0.07 -0.41 15.71
C ARG A 94 0.07 0.80 16.63
N VAL A 95 0.24 2.00 16.08
CA VAL A 95 0.18 3.25 16.87
C VAL A 95 -1.18 3.42 17.53
N VAL A 96 -2.27 3.16 16.82
CA VAL A 96 -3.64 3.17 17.38
C VAL A 96 -3.79 2.11 18.49
N TRP A 97 -3.33 0.88 18.24
CA TRP A 97 -3.38 -0.23 19.19
C TRP A 97 -2.67 0.12 20.49
N ASP A 98 -1.43 0.60 20.41
CA ASP A 98 -0.61 0.92 21.57
C ASP A 98 -1.15 2.16 22.33
N TYR A 99 -1.60 3.19 21.61
CA TYR A 99 -2.17 4.41 22.21
C TYR A 99 -3.39 4.11 23.09
N TYR A 100 -4.27 3.21 22.65
CA TYR A 100 -5.46 2.83 23.42
C TYR A 100 -5.22 1.71 24.43
N GLY A 101 -3.99 1.23 24.62
CA GLY A 101 -3.65 0.27 25.68
C GLY A 101 -3.54 -1.19 25.25
N GLY A 102 -3.49 -1.46 23.95
CA GLY A 102 -3.21 -2.77 23.38
C GLY A 102 -4.12 -3.89 23.89
N THR A 103 -3.55 -5.01 24.33
CA THR A 103 -4.30 -6.19 24.81
C THR A 103 -5.11 -5.94 26.10
N SER A 104 -4.91 -4.80 26.78
CA SER A 104 -5.77 -4.42 27.90
C SER A 104 -7.14 -3.89 27.45
N VAL A 105 -7.26 -3.51 26.17
CA VAL A 105 -8.44 -2.87 25.58
C VAL A 105 -8.98 -3.65 24.39
N PHE A 106 -8.11 -4.22 23.56
CA PHE A 106 -8.48 -5.00 22.38
C PHE A 106 -8.41 -6.51 22.64
N PRO A 107 -9.26 -7.32 21.97
CA PRO A 107 -9.25 -8.77 22.09
C PRO A 107 -7.88 -9.38 21.79
N HIS A 108 -7.50 -10.41 22.55
CA HIS A 108 -6.22 -11.11 22.35
C HIS A 108 -6.17 -11.83 21.00
N GLU A 109 -7.34 -12.26 20.51
CA GLU A 109 -7.56 -12.91 19.23
C GLU A 109 -7.16 -12.05 18.04
N TRP A 110 -7.05 -10.72 18.22
CA TRP A 110 -6.67 -9.80 17.15
C TRP A 110 -5.16 -9.66 16.98
N LEU A 111 -4.34 -10.32 17.82
CA LEU A 111 -2.88 -10.26 17.69
C LEU A 111 -2.39 -10.78 16.33
N GLU A 112 -3.05 -11.78 15.74
CA GLU A 112 -2.68 -12.29 14.42
C GLU A 112 -2.96 -11.26 13.31
N MET A 113 -4.12 -10.59 13.35
CA MET A 113 -4.45 -9.48 12.46
C MET A 113 -3.44 -8.33 12.62
N MET A 114 -3.06 -8.02 13.86
CA MET A 114 -2.08 -6.99 14.18
C MET A 114 -0.67 -7.36 13.70
N GLU A 115 -0.27 -8.63 13.76
CA GLU A 115 1.00 -9.08 13.19
C GLU A 115 1.00 -8.96 11.66
N ALA A 116 -0.11 -9.29 11.02
CA ALA A 116 -0.24 -9.22 9.56
C ALA A 116 -0.22 -7.78 9.03
N VAL A 117 -0.88 -6.84 9.71
CA VAL A 117 -0.88 -5.42 9.28
C VAL A 117 0.51 -4.80 9.42
N ASP A 118 1.24 -5.16 10.49
CA ASP A 118 2.61 -4.75 10.71
C ASP A 118 3.54 -5.26 9.60
N LYS A 119 3.36 -6.50 9.14
CA LYS A 119 4.08 -7.05 7.97
C LYS A 119 3.72 -6.33 6.68
N GLY A 120 2.44 -5.97 6.51
CA GLY A 120 1.92 -5.34 5.30
C GLY A 120 2.62 -4.05 4.93
N ASP A 121 2.72 -3.13 5.88
CA ASP A 121 3.25 -1.80 5.59
C ASP A 121 4.79 -1.77 5.63
N SER A 122 5.40 -2.54 6.56
CA SER A 122 6.86 -2.73 6.63
C SER A 122 7.44 -3.66 5.55
N ALA A 123 6.56 -4.29 4.77
CA ALA A 123 6.86 -5.26 3.71
C ALA A 123 7.79 -6.40 4.17
N GLN A 124 7.57 -6.91 5.38
CA GLN A 124 8.35 -7.98 6.00
C GLN A 124 7.77 -9.36 5.66
N PHE A 125 7.69 -9.67 4.36
CA PHE A 125 7.21 -10.96 3.88
C PHE A 125 8.35 -11.89 3.50
N SER A 126 8.16 -13.19 3.74
CA SER A 126 8.95 -14.24 3.11
C SER A 126 8.55 -14.45 1.65
N ARG A 127 9.38 -15.17 0.89
CA ARG A 127 9.11 -15.45 -0.53
C ARG A 127 7.84 -16.27 -0.71
N ASP A 128 7.62 -17.24 0.17
CA ASP A 128 6.46 -18.13 0.10
C ASP A 128 5.17 -17.40 0.46
N GLU A 129 5.21 -16.51 1.47
CA GLU A 129 4.07 -15.64 1.81
C GLU A 129 3.65 -14.71 0.66
N VAL A 130 4.58 -14.35 -0.23
CA VAL A 130 4.30 -13.53 -1.42
C VAL A 130 3.77 -14.38 -2.59
N LEU A 131 4.31 -15.58 -2.79
CA LEU A 131 4.00 -16.43 -3.94
C LEU A 131 2.77 -17.33 -3.75
N ASP A 132 2.42 -17.65 -2.51
CA ASP A 132 1.26 -18.46 -2.15
C ASP A 132 0.64 -17.88 -0.87
N SER A 133 0.23 -16.62 -0.95
CA SER A 133 -0.27 -15.85 0.19
C SER A 133 -1.54 -16.46 0.76
N GLN A 134 -1.62 -16.71 2.06
CA GLN A 134 -2.82 -17.23 2.72
C GLN A 134 -3.26 -16.30 3.85
N GLY A 135 -4.46 -16.53 4.38
CA GLY A 135 -4.96 -15.82 5.56
C GLY A 135 -4.92 -14.29 5.40
N TRP A 136 -4.43 -13.61 6.43
CA TRP A 136 -4.38 -12.15 6.46
C TRP A 136 -3.44 -11.55 5.41
N ASN A 137 -2.37 -12.26 5.05
CA ASN A 137 -1.46 -11.82 3.99
C ASN A 137 -2.19 -11.78 2.64
N LEU A 138 -3.03 -12.79 2.36
CA LEU A 138 -3.88 -12.78 1.17
C LEU A 138 -4.84 -11.60 1.19
N LEU A 139 -5.58 -11.40 2.29
CA LEU A 139 -6.52 -10.29 2.41
C LEU A 139 -5.82 -8.94 2.21
N ASN A 140 -4.64 -8.75 2.79
CA ASN A 140 -3.81 -7.57 2.58
C ASN A 140 -3.51 -7.33 1.09
N PHE A 141 -3.05 -8.35 0.37
CA PHE A 141 -2.78 -8.21 -1.07
C PHE A 141 -4.03 -7.96 -1.91
N LEU A 142 -5.19 -8.51 -1.53
CA LEU A 142 -6.45 -8.21 -2.21
C LEU A 142 -6.85 -6.74 -2.04
N MET A 143 -6.61 -6.17 -0.85
CA MET A 143 -6.97 -4.78 -0.53
C MET A 143 -5.95 -3.76 -1.04
N ASP A 144 -4.71 -4.19 -1.33
CA ASP A 144 -3.71 -3.31 -1.94
C ASP A 144 -4.11 -2.92 -3.37
N ALA A 145 -4.46 -1.66 -3.57
CA ALA A 145 -4.79 -1.12 -4.89
C ALA A 145 -3.69 -1.36 -5.94
N ARG A 146 -2.43 -1.52 -5.51
CA ARG A 146 -1.27 -1.81 -6.38
C ARG A 146 -1.28 -3.23 -6.93
N THR A 147 -1.98 -4.17 -6.28
CA THR A 147 -2.25 -5.51 -6.85
C THR A 147 -3.04 -5.43 -8.14
N GLY A 148 -3.83 -4.36 -8.32
CA GLY A 148 -4.48 -4.05 -9.59
C GLY A 148 -5.79 -4.78 -9.84
N LEU A 149 -6.39 -5.42 -8.83
CA LEU A 149 -7.72 -6.03 -8.95
C LEU A 149 -8.79 -5.02 -9.39
N GLY A 150 -8.68 -3.75 -8.98
CA GLY A 150 -9.61 -2.70 -9.40
C GLY A 150 -9.59 -2.34 -10.90
N ARG A 151 -8.65 -2.89 -11.68
CA ARG A 151 -8.68 -2.79 -13.16
C ARG A 151 -9.82 -3.61 -13.76
N PHE A 152 -10.27 -4.64 -13.04
CA PHE A 152 -11.31 -5.57 -13.44
C PHE A 152 -12.63 -5.15 -12.78
N ARG A 153 -13.72 -5.20 -13.55
CA ARG A 153 -15.01 -4.58 -13.17
C ARG A 153 -16.13 -5.59 -12.98
N GLU A 154 -15.82 -6.89 -13.00
CA GLU A 154 -16.83 -7.95 -12.86
C GLU A 154 -17.28 -8.22 -11.42
N PHE A 155 -16.77 -7.49 -10.42
CA PHE A 155 -17.14 -7.70 -9.01
C PHE A 155 -18.55 -7.23 -8.69
N ARG A 156 -19.25 -7.99 -7.82
CA ARG A 156 -20.63 -7.69 -7.40
C ARG A 156 -20.74 -6.37 -6.66
N ILE A 157 -19.76 -6.06 -5.80
CA ILE A 157 -19.68 -4.81 -5.04
C ILE A 157 -18.37 -4.08 -5.32
N SER A 158 -18.37 -2.76 -5.10
CA SER A 158 -17.16 -1.95 -5.20
C SER A 158 -16.17 -2.30 -4.08
N ASN A 159 -14.88 -2.02 -4.30
CA ASN A 159 -13.88 -2.16 -3.23
C ASN A 159 -14.20 -1.28 -2.01
N TYR A 160 -14.84 -0.12 -2.22
CA TYR A 160 -15.28 0.75 -1.13
C TYR A 160 -16.32 0.05 -0.24
N ASN A 161 -17.34 -0.56 -0.85
CA ASN A 161 -18.38 -1.28 -0.10
C ASN A 161 -17.80 -2.53 0.57
N LEU A 162 -16.91 -3.24 -0.12
CA LEU A 162 -16.21 -4.37 0.47
C LEU A 162 -15.39 -3.96 1.71
N MET A 163 -14.66 -2.84 1.65
CA MET A 163 -13.93 -2.32 2.81
C MET A 163 -14.88 -2.03 3.98
N MET A 164 -16.03 -1.40 3.73
CA MET A 164 -17.03 -1.13 4.76
C MET A 164 -17.58 -2.41 5.40
N ASP A 165 -17.85 -3.44 4.58
CA ASP A 165 -18.29 -4.75 5.05
C ASP A 165 -17.19 -5.45 5.86
N LEU A 166 -15.94 -5.45 5.37
CA LEU A 166 -14.79 -6.06 6.03
C LEU A 166 -14.52 -5.47 7.41
N ILE A 167 -14.73 -4.16 7.61
CA ILE A 167 -14.59 -3.53 8.93
C ILE A 167 -15.53 -4.17 9.95
N GLU A 168 -16.75 -4.54 9.54
CA GLU A 168 -17.69 -5.21 10.43
C GLU A 168 -17.34 -6.69 10.61
N TYR A 169 -17.00 -7.39 9.51
CA TYR A 169 -16.66 -8.80 9.56
C TYR A 169 -15.40 -9.07 10.42
N CYS A 170 -14.35 -8.24 10.32
CA CYS A 170 -13.11 -8.39 11.09
C CYS A 170 -13.32 -8.34 12.61
N LYS A 171 -14.41 -7.72 13.10
CA LYS A 171 -14.70 -7.69 14.54
C LYS A 171 -15.19 -9.02 15.09
N HIS A 172 -15.78 -9.86 14.25
CA HIS A 172 -16.59 -10.99 14.70
C HIS A 172 -16.29 -12.32 13.98
N HIS A 173 -15.47 -12.28 12.93
CA HIS A 173 -15.15 -13.44 12.10
C HIS A 173 -13.66 -13.75 12.16
N THR A 174 -13.33 -15.04 12.07
CA THR A 174 -11.94 -15.46 11.82
C THR A 174 -11.55 -15.13 10.38
N ILE A 175 -10.26 -15.15 10.09
CA ILE A 175 -9.78 -14.90 8.73
C ILE A 175 -10.31 -15.94 7.74
N GLU A 176 -10.40 -17.22 8.12
CA GLU A 176 -10.94 -18.27 7.25
C GLU A 176 -12.40 -17.98 6.87
N GLN A 177 -13.19 -17.49 7.82
CA GLN A 177 -14.58 -17.11 7.58
C GLN A 177 -14.68 -15.89 6.67
N ILE A 178 -13.79 -14.91 6.83
CA ILE A 178 -13.72 -13.71 5.97
C ILE A 178 -13.37 -14.10 4.53
N LEU A 179 -12.40 -14.99 4.33
CA LEU A 179 -11.98 -15.44 3.00
C LEU A 179 -13.08 -16.25 2.27
N GLU A 180 -14.02 -16.83 3.01
CA GLU A 180 -15.18 -17.54 2.45
C GLU A 180 -16.39 -16.64 2.16
N LEU A 181 -16.35 -15.34 2.51
CA LEU A 181 -17.40 -14.40 2.14
C LEU A 181 -17.50 -14.30 0.61
N PRO A 182 -18.71 -14.32 0.01
CA PRO A 182 -18.85 -14.34 -1.45
C PRO A 182 -18.08 -13.25 -2.19
N ASP A 183 -18.12 -12.01 -1.70
CA ASP A 183 -17.45 -10.86 -2.33
C ASP A 183 -15.91 -10.90 -2.15
N VAL A 184 -15.41 -11.61 -1.13
CA VAL A 184 -13.98 -11.85 -0.93
C VAL A 184 -13.54 -13.02 -1.80
N LYS A 185 -14.32 -14.10 -1.83
CA LYS A 185 -14.04 -15.30 -2.62
C LYS A 185 -13.96 -15.03 -4.11
N GLU A 186 -14.87 -14.23 -4.67
CA GLU A 186 -14.80 -13.83 -6.10
C GLU A 186 -13.49 -13.08 -6.44
N ARG A 187 -12.94 -12.31 -5.48
CA ARG A 187 -11.66 -11.61 -5.63
C ARG A 187 -10.48 -12.55 -5.49
N ILE A 188 -10.56 -13.52 -4.59
CA ILE A 188 -9.55 -14.57 -4.45
C ILE A 188 -9.47 -15.37 -5.74
N ASP A 189 -10.60 -15.81 -6.28
CA ASP A 189 -10.65 -16.63 -7.49
C ASP A 189 -9.99 -15.90 -8.67
N LEU A 190 -10.35 -14.63 -8.90
CA LEU A 190 -9.72 -13.81 -9.94
C LEU A 190 -8.23 -13.56 -9.65
N TYR A 191 -7.88 -13.26 -8.39
CA TYR A 191 -6.49 -13.05 -7.99
C TYR A 191 -5.63 -14.28 -8.31
N ARG A 192 -6.11 -15.49 -8.00
CA ARG A 192 -5.38 -16.74 -8.25
C ARG A 192 -5.25 -17.06 -9.73
N GLU A 193 -6.32 -16.86 -10.50
CA GLU A 193 -6.27 -17.02 -11.95
C GLU A 193 -5.22 -16.09 -12.56
N HIS A 194 -5.27 -14.81 -12.18
CA HIS A 194 -4.33 -13.81 -12.66
C HIS A 194 -2.91 -14.01 -12.16
N GLU A 195 -2.71 -14.54 -10.95
CA GLU A 195 -1.38 -14.73 -10.38
C GLU A 195 -0.50 -15.63 -11.27
N VAL A 196 -1.09 -16.67 -11.87
CA VAL A 196 -0.40 -17.56 -12.82
C VAL A 196 -0.03 -16.81 -14.11
N MET A 197 -0.98 -16.05 -14.66
CA MET A 197 -0.78 -15.27 -15.88
C MET A 197 0.22 -14.12 -15.67
N PHE A 198 0.20 -13.50 -14.49
CA PHE A 198 1.11 -12.42 -14.10
C PHE A 198 2.54 -12.93 -13.91
N LYS A 199 2.74 -14.12 -13.33
CA LYS A 199 4.05 -14.77 -13.24
C LYS A 199 4.63 -15.05 -14.63
N GLU A 200 3.82 -15.58 -15.56
CA GLU A 200 4.24 -15.79 -16.96
C GLU A 200 4.61 -14.46 -17.63
N GLN A 201 3.72 -13.46 -17.52
CA GLN A 201 3.92 -12.14 -18.12
C GLN A 201 5.20 -11.48 -17.60
N ILE A 202 5.44 -11.54 -16.29
CA ILE A 202 6.67 -11.02 -15.70
C ILE A 202 7.89 -11.70 -16.32
N GLN A 203 7.92 -13.03 -16.38
CA GLN A 203 9.08 -13.76 -16.89
C GLN A 203 9.35 -13.49 -18.37
N ARG A 204 8.31 -13.30 -19.17
CA ARG A 204 8.43 -13.01 -20.61
C ARG A 204 8.81 -11.56 -20.90
N CYS A 205 8.32 -10.61 -20.12
CA CYS A 205 8.49 -9.17 -20.36
C CYS A 205 9.67 -8.54 -19.59
N ALA A 206 10.26 -9.26 -18.64
CA ALA A 206 11.36 -8.74 -17.83
C ALA A 206 12.73 -8.90 -18.51
N THR A 207 13.56 -7.89 -18.35
CA THR A 207 14.98 -7.89 -18.73
C THR A 207 15.82 -7.49 -17.52
N VAL A 208 16.86 -8.28 -17.22
CA VAL A 208 17.79 -7.99 -16.12
C VAL A 208 18.95 -7.15 -16.62
N TYR A 209 19.26 -6.08 -15.89
CA TYR A 209 20.40 -5.20 -16.07
C TYR A 209 21.17 -5.13 -14.75
N ASP A 210 22.20 -5.98 -14.59
CA ASP A 210 22.96 -6.11 -13.33
C ASP A 210 22.05 -6.35 -12.11
N ASN A 211 21.95 -5.39 -11.18
CA ASN A 211 21.15 -5.45 -9.95
C ASN A 211 19.65 -5.08 -10.15
N LEU A 212 19.28 -4.60 -11.34
CA LEU A 212 17.95 -4.14 -11.69
C LEU A 212 17.21 -5.14 -12.59
N VAL A 213 15.93 -5.37 -12.30
CA VAL A 213 14.99 -5.97 -13.26
C VAL A 213 14.05 -4.91 -13.84
N LEU A 214 14.08 -4.73 -15.16
CA LEU A 214 13.13 -3.89 -15.89
C LEU A 214 12.02 -4.77 -16.44
N LEU A 215 10.78 -4.50 -16.05
CA LEU A 215 9.58 -5.13 -16.57
C LEU A 215 8.89 -4.17 -17.56
N ASP A 216 8.96 -4.47 -18.87
CA ASP A 216 8.30 -3.66 -19.90
C ASP A 216 6.94 -4.25 -20.28
N LEU A 217 5.87 -3.62 -19.78
CA LEU A 217 4.47 -4.02 -20.01
C LEU A 217 3.82 -3.22 -21.14
N THR A 218 4.56 -2.38 -21.86
CA THR A 218 3.95 -1.48 -22.86
C THR A 218 3.45 -2.21 -24.11
N GLY A 219 3.96 -3.41 -24.38
CA GLY A 219 3.50 -4.33 -25.43
C GLY A 219 2.32 -5.21 -25.03
N GLU A 220 1.96 -5.24 -23.75
CA GLU A 220 0.91 -6.13 -23.25
C GLU A 220 -0.47 -5.47 -23.40
N GLU A 221 -1.44 -6.22 -23.91
CA GLU A 221 -2.83 -5.77 -23.99
C GLU A 221 -3.47 -5.69 -22.59
N THR A 222 -3.23 -6.73 -21.80
CA THR A 222 -3.75 -6.88 -20.43
C THR A 222 -2.59 -6.95 -19.45
N ILE A 223 -2.62 -6.12 -18.40
CA ILE A 223 -1.73 -6.26 -17.25
C ILE A 223 -2.50 -7.00 -16.16
N TYR A 224 -2.14 -8.26 -15.93
CA TYR A 224 -2.81 -9.13 -14.97
C TYR A 224 -2.62 -8.64 -13.52
N ALA A 225 -3.57 -9.01 -12.65
CA ALA A 225 -3.47 -8.69 -11.23
C ALA A 225 -2.43 -9.58 -10.56
N GLY A 226 -1.69 -9.01 -9.61
CA GLY A 226 -0.73 -9.75 -8.81
C GLY A 226 -0.05 -8.82 -7.83
N ASN A 227 0.29 -9.33 -6.65
CA ASN A 227 0.91 -8.48 -5.65
C ASN A 227 2.28 -7.97 -6.14
N ARG A 228 2.63 -6.75 -5.71
CA ARG A 228 3.81 -6.01 -6.17
C ARG A 228 5.15 -6.65 -5.82
N PHE A 229 5.16 -7.72 -5.02
CA PHE A 229 6.38 -8.39 -4.57
C PHE A 229 6.74 -9.64 -5.38
N ILE A 230 5.82 -10.15 -6.21
CA ILE A 230 6.05 -11.34 -7.06
C ILE A 230 7.30 -11.17 -7.92
N ILE A 231 7.54 -9.98 -8.48
CA ILE A 231 8.72 -9.70 -9.31
C ILE A 231 10.03 -10.01 -8.57
N TYR A 232 10.15 -9.67 -7.29
CA TYR A 232 11.37 -9.91 -6.51
C TYR A 232 11.53 -11.38 -6.13
N ALA A 233 10.42 -12.11 -6.03
CA ALA A 233 10.44 -13.54 -5.78
C ALA A 233 10.92 -14.32 -7.02
N LEU A 234 10.58 -13.81 -8.21
CA LEU A 234 11.00 -14.37 -9.50
C LEU A 234 12.42 -13.95 -9.91
N PHE A 235 12.87 -12.76 -9.47
CA PHE A 235 14.20 -12.22 -9.72
C PHE A 235 14.97 -11.98 -8.40
N PRO A 236 15.27 -13.03 -7.61
CA PRO A 236 15.92 -12.88 -6.31
C PRO A 236 17.36 -12.33 -6.40
N GLN A 237 17.97 -12.33 -7.58
CA GLN A 237 19.26 -11.72 -7.85
C GLN A 237 19.19 -10.19 -8.03
N CYS A 238 18.00 -9.61 -8.12
CA CYS A 238 17.79 -8.17 -8.28
C CYS A 238 17.32 -7.54 -6.97
N ASN A 239 17.94 -6.42 -6.59
CA ASN A 239 17.60 -5.68 -5.37
C ASN A 239 16.67 -4.49 -5.63
N ILE A 240 16.33 -4.24 -6.90
CA ILE A 240 15.48 -3.14 -7.35
C ILE A 240 14.78 -3.53 -8.67
N SER A 241 13.58 -2.99 -8.90
CA SER A 241 12.84 -3.18 -10.14
C SER A 241 12.31 -1.86 -10.70
N ILE A 242 12.12 -1.82 -12.02
CA ILE A 242 11.33 -0.80 -12.72
C ILE A 242 10.20 -1.49 -13.47
N HIS A 243 8.96 -1.05 -13.27
CA HIS A 243 7.83 -1.35 -14.13
C HIS A 243 7.64 -0.20 -15.11
N LYS A 244 7.72 -0.50 -16.41
CA LYS A 244 7.42 0.43 -17.49
C LYS A 244 6.05 0.09 -18.07
N MET A 245 5.12 1.03 -17.96
CA MET A 245 3.72 0.83 -18.36
C MET A 245 3.13 2.09 -18.99
N TRP A 246 2.05 1.93 -19.75
CA TRP A 246 1.27 3.07 -20.22
C TRP A 246 0.60 3.80 -19.07
N GLY A 247 0.67 5.12 -19.06
CA GLY A 247 -0.14 5.94 -18.17
C GLY A 247 -1.55 6.18 -18.74
N PHE A 248 -2.21 7.23 -18.23
CA PHE A 248 -3.62 7.48 -18.52
C PHE A 248 -3.88 7.56 -20.03
N GLN A 249 -4.78 6.72 -20.53
CA GLN A 249 -5.16 6.64 -21.95
C GLN A 249 -3.96 6.54 -22.92
N LYS A 250 -2.86 5.89 -22.50
CA LYS A 250 -1.62 5.76 -23.29
C LYS A 250 -1.01 7.10 -23.72
N GLN A 251 -1.25 8.19 -22.97
CA GLN A 251 -0.74 9.53 -23.29
C GLN A 251 0.73 9.72 -22.89
N ASN A 252 1.24 8.90 -21.97
CA ASN A 252 2.60 8.95 -21.45
C ASN A 252 3.06 7.56 -21.00
N ILE A 253 4.35 7.43 -20.70
CA ILE A 253 4.98 6.24 -20.13
C ILE A 253 5.23 6.48 -18.64
N VAL A 254 4.81 5.54 -17.80
CA VAL A 254 5.08 5.54 -16.37
C VAL A 254 6.22 4.59 -16.09
N PHE A 255 7.25 5.08 -15.39
CA PHE A 255 8.25 4.25 -14.74
C PHE A 255 7.94 4.20 -13.25
N ALA A 256 7.60 3.02 -12.74
CA ALA A 256 7.39 2.78 -11.32
C ALA A 256 8.54 1.93 -10.78
N THR A 257 9.31 2.50 -9.87
CA THR A 257 10.54 1.88 -9.34
C THR A 257 10.33 1.48 -7.88
N GLY A 258 10.80 0.29 -7.51
CA GLY A 258 10.72 -0.19 -6.12
C GLY A 258 11.92 -1.06 -5.74
N LYS A 259 12.33 -1.00 -4.48
CA LYS A 259 13.34 -1.91 -3.92
C LYS A 259 12.75 -3.28 -3.63
N SER A 260 13.58 -4.31 -3.78
CA SER A 260 13.26 -5.66 -3.33
C SER A 260 13.08 -5.69 -1.82
N ILE A 261 12.15 -6.53 -1.37
CA ILE A 261 11.91 -6.77 0.06
C ILE A 261 12.77 -7.91 0.60
N PHE A 262 13.29 -8.76 -0.29
CA PHE A 262 14.14 -9.92 0.02
C PHE A 262 15.62 -9.54 0.03
N ASP A 263 16.06 -8.80 -1.00
CA ASP A 263 17.39 -8.19 -1.04
C ASP A 263 17.26 -6.67 -0.85
N ARG A 264 17.48 -6.23 0.39
CA ARG A 264 17.36 -4.81 0.79
C ARG A 264 18.65 -4.01 0.57
N SER A 265 19.58 -4.49 -0.25
CA SER A 265 20.91 -3.88 -0.42
C SER A 265 20.97 -2.65 -1.33
N SER A 266 19.94 -2.41 -2.16
CA SER A 266 19.92 -1.29 -3.11
C SER A 266 20.19 0.05 -2.44
N LYS A 267 21.15 0.82 -2.95
CA LYS A 267 21.56 2.12 -2.41
C LYS A 267 20.84 3.30 -3.04
N THR A 268 20.15 3.10 -4.16
CA THR A 268 19.41 4.15 -4.88
C THR A 268 18.40 4.83 -3.95
N ASN A 269 18.40 6.16 -3.87
CA ASN A 269 17.26 6.89 -3.30
C ASN A 269 16.21 7.09 -4.39
N ILE A 270 15.21 6.21 -4.42
CA ILE A 270 14.26 6.15 -5.55
C ILE A 270 13.45 7.45 -5.66
N GLY A 271 12.89 7.96 -4.57
CA GLY A 271 12.11 9.20 -4.59
C GLY A 271 12.90 10.38 -5.14
N ALA A 272 14.16 10.52 -4.75
CA ALA A 272 15.05 11.57 -5.27
C ALA A 272 15.39 11.35 -6.76
N LEU A 273 15.63 10.10 -7.17
CA LEU A 273 15.88 9.76 -8.58
C LEU A 273 14.69 10.11 -9.47
N MET A 274 13.47 9.74 -9.05
CA MET A 274 12.25 10.01 -9.81
C MET A 274 11.92 11.52 -9.87
N LEU A 275 12.28 12.28 -8.83
CA LEU A 275 12.07 13.73 -8.77
C LEU A 275 12.82 14.48 -9.88
N ASN A 276 13.99 13.99 -10.30
CA ASN A 276 14.75 14.56 -11.43
C ASN A 276 13.98 14.55 -12.75
N TYR A 277 12.94 13.72 -12.86
CA TYR A 277 12.08 13.59 -14.03
C TYR A 277 10.64 14.07 -13.78
N GLY A 278 10.44 14.96 -12.80
CA GLY A 278 9.12 15.50 -12.45
C GLY A 278 8.20 14.50 -11.73
N GLY A 279 8.76 13.37 -11.29
CA GLY A 279 8.08 12.38 -10.48
C GLY A 279 8.27 12.61 -8.98
N GLY A 280 8.23 11.53 -8.21
CA GLY A 280 8.48 11.57 -6.77
C GLY A 280 8.31 10.22 -6.10
N GLY A 281 8.41 10.21 -4.78
CA GLY A 281 8.29 9.02 -3.96
C GLY A 281 9.04 9.16 -2.65
N HIS A 282 9.36 8.03 -2.05
CA HIS A 282 10.20 7.93 -0.86
C HIS A 282 11.47 7.12 -1.18
N HIS A 283 12.29 6.86 -0.17
CA HIS A 283 13.60 6.22 -0.38
C HIS A 283 13.53 4.86 -1.12
N ALA A 284 12.47 4.08 -0.91
CA ALA A 284 12.35 2.69 -1.38
C ALA A 284 11.33 2.48 -2.52
N ALA A 285 10.56 3.49 -2.89
CA ALA A 285 9.66 3.42 -4.04
C ALA A 285 9.33 4.82 -4.58
N GLY A 286 9.04 4.91 -5.86
CA GLY A 286 8.67 6.14 -6.52
C GLY A 286 8.28 5.94 -7.97
N THR A 287 7.67 6.96 -8.55
CA THR A 287 7.23 6.93 -9.95
C THR A 287 7.55 8.24 -10.65
N CYS A 288 7.76 8.18 -11.97
CA CYS A 288 7.76 9.35 -12.85
C CYS A 288 6.91 9.06 -14.10
N GLN A 289 6.36 10.13 -14.69
CA GLN A 289 5.55 10.05 -15.91
C GLN A 289 6.26 10.83 -17.03
N ILE A 290 6.58 10.14 -18.11
CA ILE A 290 7.48 10.60 -19.16
C ILE A 290 6.73 10.63 -20.48
N LYS A 291 6.96 11.68 -21.27
CA LYS A 291 6.42 11.74 -22.64
C LYS A 291 6.94 10.57 -23.47
N VAL A 292 6.13 10.10 -24.42
CA VAL A 292 6.46 8.89 -25.20
C VAL A 292 7.79 9.04 -25.93
N GLU A 293 8.05 10.22 -26.51
CA GLU A 293 9.28 10.56 -27.21
C GLU A 293 10.54 10.60 -26.33
N ASP A 294 10.38 10.80 -25.02
CA ASP A 294 11.48 10.86 -24.04
C ASP A 294 11.73 9.51 -23.35
N ALA A 295 10.83 8.55 -23.51
CA ALA A 295 10.79 7.34 -22.69
C ALA A 295 12.06 6.48 -22.83
N GLU A 296 12.59 6.30 -24.05
CA GLU A 296 13.81 5.50 -24.27
C GLU A 296 15.05 6.14 -23.63
N ARG A 297 15.18 7.46 -23.76
CA ARG A 297 16.28 8.23 -23.16
C ARG A 297 16.23 8.12 -21.63
N VAL A 298 15.07 8.40 -21.04
CA VAL A 298 14.90 8.35 -19.57
C VAL A 298 15.08 6.92 -19.05
N GLN A 299 14.60 5.90 -19.76
CA GLN A 299 14.84 4.50 -19.40
C GLN A 299 16.34 4.19 -19.29
N ALA A 300 17.13 4.60 -20.30
CA ALA A 300 18.58 4.38 -20.29
C ALA A 300 19.28 5.14 -19.14
N GLU A 301 18.87 6.38 -18.87
CA GLU A 301 19.41 7.19 -17.77
C GLU A 301 19.08 6.57 -16.39
N LEU A 302 17.85 6.07 -16.20
CA LEU A 302 17.43 5.38 -14.98
C LEU A 302 18.23 4.10 -14.75
N ILE A 303 18.35 3.23 -15.76
CA ILE A 303 19.13 1.99 -15.68
C ILE A 303 20.59 2.31 -15.32
N ALA A 304 21.21 3.24 -16.03
CA ALA A 304 22.61 3.59 -15.81
C ALA A 304 22.86 4.14 -14.39
N GLN A 305 21.95 4.96 -13.86
CA GLN A 305 22.08 5.49 -12.51
C GLN A 305 21.87 4.40 -11.45
N ILE A 306 20.87 3.54 -11.60
CA ILE A 306 20.58 2.45 -10.66
C ILE A 306 21.75 1.46 -10.59
N ASN A 307 22.31 1.06 -11.74
CA ASN A 307 23.43 0.12 -11.77
C ASN A 307 24.72 0.73 -11.19
N ARG A 308 24.90 2.05 -11.33
CA ARG A 308 26.02 2.77 -10.69
C ARG A 308 25.90 2.77 -9.16
N ASP A 309 24.69 2.94 -8.65
CA ASP A 309 24.44 3.00 -7.21
C ASP A 309 24.66 1.63 -6.54
N GLY A 310 24.20 0.56 -7.20
CA GLY A 310 24.25 -0.81 -6.69
C GLY A 310 23.12 -1.12 -5.72
#